data_AF-A0A963QPP5-F1
#
_entry.id   AF-A0A963QPP5-F1
#
_cell.length_a   1.000
_cell.length_b   1.000
_cell.length_c   1.000
_cell.angle_alpha   90.00
_cell.angle_beta   90.00
_cell.angle_gamma   90.00
#
_symmetry.space_group_name_H-M   'P 1'
#
loop_
_entity.id
_entity.type
_entity.pdbx_description
1 polymer ?
#
loop_
_entity_poly.entity_id
_entity_poly.type
_entity_poly.pdbx_seq_one_letter_code
_entity_poly.pdbx_strand_id
1 'polypeptide(L)'
;MTIRTIVSWLSSTAFMSSLAAMPAHAALPAPDHAPVVADNVDTAAARARLDPAQRQLLRCSAAFALVSHLKSRGDVADLPTMPATDDRLQEYFVRAGAELMDKAGLSRAELSALLAQEVRALSDRQALNAAMPTCAASLEASGL
;
A
#
# COMPACT_ATOMS: atom_id res chain seq x y z
N MET A 1 53.08 7.60 -1.01
CA MET A 1 53.75 6.59 -0.14
C MET A 1 53.66 7.12 1.28
N THR A 2 52.99 6.51 2.27
CA THR A 2 52.99 5.07 2.60
C THR A 2 51.78 4.70 3.48
N ILE A 3 51.19 3.55 3.17
CA ILE A 3 49.99 2.85 3.68
C ILE A 3 50.06 2.42 5.19
N ARG A 4 50.95 2.99 6.01
CA ARG A 4 51.26 2.45 7.35
C ARG A 4 50.42 2.95 8.53
N THR A 5 49.53 3.94 8.35
CA THR A 5 48.80 4.55 9.49
C THR A 5 47.45 3.90 9.82
N ILE A 6 46.87 3.12 8.91
CA ILE A 6 45.50 2.58 9.08
C ILE A 6 45.48 1.34 10.00
N VAL A 7 46.55 0.55 10.04
CA VAL A 7 46.58 -0.72 10.80
C VAL A 7 46.76 -0.51 12.31
N SER A 8 47.23 0.65 12.77
CA SER A 8 47.46 0.90 14.21
C SER A 8 46.18 1.12 15.03
N TRP A 9 45.03 1.35 14.40
CA TRP A 9 43.78 1.64 15.11
C TRP A 9 42.99 0.39 15.53
N LEU A 10 43.34 -0.79 15.03
CA LEU A 10 42.61 -2.03 15.34
C LEU A 10 42.99 -2.67 16.69
N SER A 11 44.06 -2.22 17.36
CA SER A 11 44.53 -2.78 18.63
C SER A 11 44.10 -2.01 19.89
N SER A 12 43.36 -0.91 19.75
CA SER A 12 42.85 -0.18 20.91
C SER A 12 41.54 -0.81 21.40
N THR A 13 41.67 -1.81 22.26
CA THR A 13 40.62 -2.45 23.08
C THR A 13 39.90 -1.49 24.06
N ALA A 14 39.99 -0.18 23.83
CA ALA A 14 39.48 0.87 24.73
C ALA A 14 38.08 1.40 24.35
N PHE A 15 37.48 0.93 23.24
CA PHE A 15 36.12 1.33 22.84
C PHE A 15 35.02 0.36 23.31
N MET A 16 35.31 -0.46 24.33
CA MET A 16 34.39 -1.48 24.86
C MET A 16 33.78 -1.12 26.23
N SER A 17 33.96 0.12 26.71
CA SER A 17 33.55 0.52 28.08
C SER A 17 32.66 1.76 28.19
N SER A 18 31.94 2.15 27.14
CA SER A 18 30.83 3.12 27.25
C SER A 18 29.48 2.45 27.03
N LEU A 19 29.19 1.44 27.86
CA LEU A 19 27.85 0.91 28.12
C LEU A 19 27.43 1.40 29.52
N ALA A 20 27.17 2.69 29.65
CA ALA A 20 26.56 3.23 30.86
C ALA A 20 25.45 4.22 30.47
N ALA A 21 24.22 3.82 30.84
CA ALA A 21 23.01 4.65 30.92
C ALA A 21 22.41 5.16 29.60
N MET A 22 21.87 4.24 28.79
CA MET A 22 20.65 4.57 28.03
C MET A 22 19.48 4.66 29.03
N PRO A 23 18.73 5.78 29.09
CA PRO A 23 17.50 5.82 29.85
C PRO A 23 16.53 4.81 29.24
N ALA A 24 15.99 3.94 30.09
CA ALA A 24 14.89 3.07 29.77
C ALA A 24 13.74 3.93 29.24
N HIS A 25 13.56 3.93 27.92
CA HIS A 25 12.36 4.47 27.32
C HIS A 25 11.23 3.59 27.84
N ALA A 26 10.36 4.18 28.65
CA ALA A 26 9.14 3.54 29.09
C ALA A 26 8.45 2.98 27.84
N ALA A 27 8.25 1.66 27.83
CA ALA A 27 7.47 0.99 26.81
C ALA A 27 6.11 1.66 26.76
N LEU A 28 5.88 2.47 25.73
CA LEU A 28 4.55 2.97 25.42
C LEU A 28 3.66 1.73 25.29
N PRO A 29 2.49 1.69 25.94
CA PRO A 29 1.52 0.64 25.67
C PRO A 29 1.26 0.65 24.16
N ALA A 30 1.39 -0.52 23.53
CA ALA A 30 1.03 -0.68 22.12
C ALA A 30 -0.37 -0.08 21.93
N PRO A 31 -0.63 0.66 20.83
CA PRO A 31 -2.00 1.06 20.54
C PRO A 31 -2.83 -0.21 20.53
N ASP A 32 -3.79 -0.30 21.44
CA ASP A 32 -4.85 -1.31 21.40
C ASP A 32 -5.56 -1.10 20.06
N HIS A 33 -5.15 -1.88 19.05
CA HIS A 33 -5.95 -2.11 17.87
C HIS A 33 -7.16 -2.91 18.32
N ALA A 34 -8.10 -2.23 19.00
CA ALA A 34 -9.39 -2.78 19.32
C ALA A 34 -9.93 -3.42 18.04
N PRO A 35 -10.44 -4.66 18.10
CA PRO A 35 -11.01 -5.29 16.94
C PRO A 35 -12.07 -4.33 16.40
N VAL A 36 -11.84 -3.83 15.18
CA VAL A 36 -12.87 -3.12 14.45
C VAL A 36 -14.01 -4.11 14.38
N VAL A 37 -15.06 -3.89 15.17
CA VAL A 37 -16.28 -4.66 15.09
C VAL A 37 -16.73 -4.40 13.66
N ALA A 38 -16.59 -5.41 12.81
CA ALA A 38 -17.06 -5.34 11.45
C ALA A 38 -18.58 -5.24 11.58
N ASP A 39 -19.11 -4.02 11.51
CA ASP A 39 -20.47 -3.82 11.07
C ASP A 39 -20.69 -4.72 9.86
N ASN A 40 -21.84 -5.39 9.78
CA ASN A 40 -22.17 -6.22 8.62
C ASN A 40 -22.26 -5.30 7.40
N VAL A 41 -21.13 -5.11 6.71
CA VAL A 41 -21.02 -4.20 5.58
C VAL A 41 -21.77 -4.81 4.40
N ASP A 42 -22.88 -4.19 4.02
CA ASP A 42 -23.57 -4.52 2.77
C ASP A 42 -22.82 -3.92 1.57
N THR A 43 -21.88 -4.71 1.04
CA THR A 43 -21.10 -4.34 -0.14
C THR A 43 -21.92 -4.21 -1.42
N ALA A 44 -23.11 -4.82 -1.50
CA ALA A 44 -23.98 -4.68 -2.67
C ALA A 44 -24.65 -3.30 -2.65
N ALA A 45 -25.24 -2.92 -1.52
CA ALA A 45 -25.81 -1.59 -1.34
C ALA A 45 -24.74 -0.49 -1.45
N ALA A 46 -23.55 -0.70 -0.88
CA ALA A 46 -22.43 0.23 -1.04
C ALA A 46 -22.00 0.39 -2.51
N ARG A 47 -21.87 -0.70 -3.27
CA ARG A 47 -21.51 -0.64 -4.70
C ARG A 47 -22.60 0.00 -5.56
N ALA A 48 -23.87 -0.15 -5.20
CA ALA A 48 -24.99 0.45 -5.93
C ALA A 48 -24.99 1.99 -5.89
N ARG A 49 -24.35 2.58 -4.87
CA ARG A 49 -24.18 4.05 -4.76
C ARG A 49 -23.11 4.62 -5.69
N LEU A 50 -22.20 3.79 -6.19
CA LEU A 50 -21.09 4.23 -7.03
C LEU A 50 -21.54 4.45 -8.47
N ASP A 51 -21.17 5.59 -9.06
CA ASP A 51 -21.31 5.82 -10.49
C ASP A 51 -20.26 5.00 -11.30
N PRO A 52 -20.33 4.96 -12.65
CA PRO A 52 -19.37 4.20 -13.46
C PRO A 52 -17.91 4.63 -13.27
N ALA A 53 -17.63 5.92 -13.12
CA ALA A 53 -16.28 6.43 -12.95
C ALA A 53 -15.73 6.07 -11.56
N GLN A 54 -16.55 6.15 -10.52
CA GLN A 54 -16.21 5.72 -9.16
C GLN A 54 -15.97 4.20 -9.09
N ARG A 55 -16.77 3.40 -9.78
CA ARG A 55 -16.51 1.95 -9.88
C ARG A 55 -15.18 1.66 -10.57
N GLN A 56 -14.81 2.43 -11.59
CA GLN A 56 -13.51 2.33 -12.23
C GLN A 56 -12.37 2.70 -11.27
N LEU A 57 -12.50 3.80 -10.52
CA LEU A 57 -11.52 4.22 -9.49
C LEU A 57 -11.32 3.13 -8.42
N LEU A 58 -12.41 2.54 -7.93
CA LEU A 58 -12.38 1.44 -6.97
C LEU A 58 -11.62 0.24 -7.54
N ARG A 59 -11.99 -0.20 -8.75
CA ARG A 59 -11.37 -1.35 -9.42
C ARG A 59 -9.88 -1.14 -9.67
N CYS A 60 -9.48 0.05 -10.11
CA CYS A 60 -8.08 0.34 -10.39
C CYS A 60 -7.22 0.53 -9.15
N SER A 61 -7.79 1.12 -8.09
CA SER A 61 -7.14 1.15 -6.78
C SER A 61 -6.83 -0.28 -6.29
N ALA A 62 -7.77 -1.21 -6.44
CA ALA A 62 -7.57 -2.62 -6.08
C ALA A 62 -6.56 -3.33 -6.98
N ALA A 63 -6.59 -3.08 -8.30
CA ALA A 63 -5.63 -3.66 -9.24
C ALA A 63 -4.19 -3.24 -8.93
N PHE A 64 -3.96 -1.94 -8.70
CA PHE A 64 -2.64 -1.43 -8.34
C PHE A 64 -2.16 -1.98 -7.00
N ALA A 65 -3.03 -2.02 -5.98
CA ALA A 65 -2.70 -2.61 -4.68
C ALA A 65 -2.30 -4.09 -4.82
N LEU A 66 -3.02 -4.85 -5.64
CA LEU A 66 -2.72 -6.26 -5.88
C LEU A 66 -1.38 -6.43 -6.62
N VAL A 67 -1.10 -5.66 -7.67
CA VAL A 67 0.21 -5.73 -8.36
C VAL A 67 1.34 -5.35 -7.41
N SER A 68 1.20 -4.29 -6.61
CA SER A 68 2.21 -3.91 -5.62
C SER A 68 2.46 -5.00 -4.58
N HIS A 69 1.39 -5.65 -4.10
CA HIS A 69 1.49 -6.81 -3.20
C HIS A 69 2.19 -8.01 -3.85
N LEU A 70 1.89 -8.30 -5.12
CA LEU A 70 2.53 -9.40 -5.85
C LEU A 70 4.03 -9.11 -6.07
N LYS A 71 4.38 -7.86 -6.40
CA LYS A 71 5.78 -7.42 -6.52
C LYS A 71 6.53 -7.56 -5.20
N SER A 72 5.93 -7.17 -4.07
CA SER A 72 6.60 -7.25 -2.76
C SER A 72 6.86 -8.69 -2.30
N ARG A 73 6.06 -9.66 -2.78
CA ARG A 73 6.28 -11.09 -2.55
C ARG A 73 7.27 -11.75 -3.53
N GLY A 74 7.74 -11.01 -4.53
CA GLY A 74 8.58 -11.56 -5.60
C GLY A 74 7.81 -12.37 -6.64
N ASP A 75 6.47 -12.34 -6.61
CA ASP A 75 5.58 -13.01 -7.57
C ASP A 75 5.48 -12.19 -8.87
N VAL A 76 6.63 -11.85 -9.47
CA VAL A 76 6.73 -10.90 -10.60
C VAL A 76 6.52 -11.54 -11.97
N ALA A 77 6.53 -12.87 -12.04
CA ALA A 77 6.27 -13.61 -13.27
C ALA A 77 4.85 -13.27 -13.77
N ASP A 78 4.79 -12.89 -15.05
CA ASP A 78 3.56 -12.54 -15.78
C ASP A 78 2.76 -11.39 -15.16
N LEU A 79 3.42 -10.55 -14.34
CA LEU A 79 2.79 -9.31 -13.88
C LEU A 79 2.73 -8.30 -15.01
N PRO A 80 1.62 -7.55 -15.07
CA PRO A 80 1.51 -6.43 -15.99
C PRO A 80 2.54 -5.37 -15.62
N THR A 81 3.17 -4.76 -16.63
CA THR A 81 4.08 -3.65 -16.41
C THR A 81 3.33 -2.52 -15.71
N MET A 82 3.76 -2.17 -14.51
CA MET A 82 3.19 -1.05 -13.77
C MET A 82 3.65 0.26 -14.44
N PRO A 83 2.73 1.13 -14.88
CA PRO A 83 3.09 2.34 -15.64
C PRO A 83 3.67 3.46 -14.77
N ALA A 84 3.73 3.30 -13.44
CA ALA A 84 3.99 4.39 -12.52
C ALA A 84 4.96 4.05 -11.39
N THR A 85 5.57 5.10 -10.85
CA THR A 85 6.37 5.06 -9.62
C THR A 85 5.46 4.84 -8.41
N ASP A 86 6.04 4.33 -7.33
CA ASP A 86 5.30 4.07 -6.09
C ASP A 86 4.64 5.36 -5.56
N ASP A 87 5.29 6.52 -5.69
CA ASP A 87 4.73 7.83 -5.28
C ASP A 87 3.45 8.20 -6.04
N ARG A 88 3.43 8.04 -7.37
CA ARG A 88 2.23 8.32 -8.20
C ARG A 88 1.07 7.41 -7.80
N LEU A 89 1.35 6.15 -7.52
CA LEU A 89 0.33 5.19 -7.11
C LEU A 89 -0.21 5.47 -5.70
N GLN A 90 0.65 5.90 -4.78
CA GLN A 90 0.24 6.31 -3.45
C GLN A 90 -0.71 7.51 -3.51
N GLU A 91 -0.35 8.54 -4.28
CA GLU A 91 -1.20 9.71 -4.46
C GLU A 91 -2.53 9.36 -5.15
N TYR A 92 -2.50 8.45 -6.14
CA TYR A 92 -3.73 7.95 -6.76
C TYR A 92 -4.66 7.30 -5.73
N PHE A 93 -4.12 6.46 -4.85
CA PHE A 93 -4.91 5.79 -3.81
C PHE A 93 -5.52 6.79 -2.82
N VAL A 94 -4.77 7.81 -2.41
CA VAL A 94 -5.26 8.88 -1.51
C VAL A 94 -6.41 9.63 -2.18
N ARG A 95 -6.23 10.09 -3.42
CA ARG A 95 -7.23 10.85 -4.16
C ARG A 95 -8.47 10.03 -4.50
N ALA A 96 -8.30 8.77 -4.94
CA ALA A 96 -9.41 7.87 -5.21
C ALA A 96 -10.19 7.54 -3.93
N GLY A 97 -9.50 7.33 -2.80
CA GLY A 97 -10.14 7.11 -1.50
C GLY A 97 -10.96 8.31 -1.04
N ALA A 98 -10.40 9.52 -1.16
CA ALA A 98 -11.12 10.76 -0.86
C ALA A 98 -12.35 10.92 -1.76
N GLU A 99 -12.21 10.71 -3.08
CA GLU A 99 -13.34 10.77 -4.03
C GLU A 99 -14.47 9.81 -3.63
N LEU A 100 -14.13 8.57 -3.29
CA LEU A 100 -15.10 7.53 -2.95
C LEU A 100 -15.78 7.77 -1.59
N MET A 101 -15.06 8.28 -0.59
CA MET A 101 -15.63 8.58 0.71
C MET A 101 -16.41 9.90 0.71
N ASP A 102 -15.87 10.95 0.09
CA ASP A 102 -16.44 12.29 0.15
C ASP A 102 -17.62 12.46 -0.81
N LYS A 103 -17.52 11.92 -2.05
CA LYS A 103 -18.58 12.10 -3.05
C LYS A 103 -19.59 10.96 -3.08
N ALA A 104 -19.15 9.71 -2.91
CA ALA A 104 -20.06 8.57 -2.88
C ALA A 104 -20.57 8.22 -1.47
N GLY A 105 -20.06 8.92 -0.45
CA GLY A 105 -20.48 8.73 0.94
C GLY A 105 -20.12 7.35 1.49
N LEU A 106 -19.07 6.70 0.96
CA LEU A 106 -18.62 5.43 1.51
C LEU A 106 -17.97 5.65 2.88
N SER A 107 -18.33 4.82 3.84
CA SER A 107 -17.53 4.70 5.06
C SER A 107 -16.19 4.01 4.76
N ARG A 108 -15.23 4.17 5.68
CA ARG A 108 -13.94 3.45 5.61
C ARG A 108 -14.14 1.93 5.58
N ALA A 109 -15.11 1.41 6.33
CA ALA A 109 -15.44 -0.01 6.37
C ALA A 109 -16.05 -0.51 5.04
N GLU A 110 -16.90 0.30 4.42
CA GLU A 110 -17.46 -0.01 3.10
C GLU A 110 -16.39 0.03 2.00
N LEU A 111 -15.54 1.05 1.99
CA LEU A 111 -14.44 1.16 1.03
C LEU A 111 -13.47 -0.03 1.18
N SER A 112 -13.09 -0.41 2.40
CA SER A 112 -12.19 -1.55 2.62
C SER A 112 -12.82 -2.88 2.18
N ALA A 113 -14.10 -3.11 2.48
CA ALA A 113 -14.82 -4.31 2.06
C ALA A 113 -14.97 -4.40 0.53
N LEU A 114 -15.26 -3.27 -0.12
CA LEU A 114 -15.36 -3.18 -1.58
C LEU A 114 -14.00 -3.42 -2.26
N LEU A 115 -12.93 -2.80 -1.77
CA LEU A 115 -11.57 -3.03 -2.26
C LEU A 115 -11.17 -4.51 -2.12
N ALA A 116 -11.45 -5.12 -0.96
CA ALA A 116 -11.18 -6.54 -0.75
C ALA A 116 -11.96 -7.44 -1.73
N GLN A 117 -13.19 -7.05 -2.09
CA GLN A 117 -13.97 -7.77 -3.10
C GLN A 117 -13.38 -7.62 -4.52
N GLU A 118 -12.93 -6.42 -4.91
CA GLU A 118 -12.25 -6.22 -6.18
C GLU A 118 -10.93 -7.00 -6.24
N VAL A 119 -10.14 -7.03 -5.16
CA VAL A 119 -8.92 -7.85 -5.09
C VAL A 119 -9.23 -9.34 -5.28
N ARG A 120 -10.31 -9.85 -4.67
CA ARG A 120 -10.76 -11.24 -4.92
C ARG A 120 -11.15 -11.45 -6.38
N ALA A 121 -11.89 -10.52 -6.97
CA ALA A 121 -12.30 -10.59 -8.38
C ALA A 121 -11.11 -10.49 -9.36
N LEU A 122 -10.01 -9.84 -8.94
CA LEU A 122 -8.78 -9.66 -9.71
C LEU A 122 -7.69 -10.68 -9.33
N SER A 123 -7.97 -11.64 -8.44
CA SER A 123 -6.97 -12.60 -7.97
C SER A 123 -6.49 -13.56 -9.06
N ASP A 124 -7.33 -13.78 -10.08
CA ASP A 124 -6.93 -14.44 -11.31
C ASP A 124 -5.96 -13.57 -12.14
N ARG A 125 -4.84 -14.16 -12.56
CA ARG A 125 -3.78 -13.46 -13.31
C ARG A 125 -4.27 -12.87 -14.62
N GLN A 126 -5.13 -13.59 -15.34
CA GLN A 126 -5.67 -13.12 -16.61
C GLN A 126 -6.62 -11.95 -16.39
N ALA A 127 -7.47 -11.99 -15.36
CA ALA A 127 -8.35 -10.89 -14.97
C ALA A 127 -7.56 -9.62 -14.57
N LEU A 128 -6.48 -9.77 -13.81
CA LEU A 128 -5.59 -8.67 -13.45
C LEU A 128 -4.92 -8.06 -14.69
N ASN A 129 -4.34 -8.90 -15.54
CA ASN A 129 -3.69 -8.45 -16.79
C ASN A 129 -4.67 -7.75 -17.73
N ALA A 130 -5.91 -8.23 -17.83
CA ALA A 130 -6.95 -7.61 -18.64
C ALA A 130 -7.41 -6.24 -18.09
N ALA A 131 -7.37 -6.03 -16.77
CA ALA A 131 -7.77 -4.77 -16.14
C ALA A 131 -6.73 -3.65 -16.29
N MET A 132 -5.44 -4.01 -16.35
CA MET A 132 -4.36 -3.05 -16.22
C MET A 132 -4.24 -1.99 -17.32
N PRO A 133 -4.50 -2.27 -18.62
CA PRO A 133 -4.47 -1.23 -19.64
C PRO A 133 -5.46 -0.09 -19.36
N THR A 134 -6.68 -0.42 -18.93
CA THR A 134 -7.68 0.57 -18.55
C THR A 134 -7.30 1.30 -17.26
N CYS A 135 -6.68 0.59 -16.31
CA CYS A 135 -6.22 1.23 -15.07
C CYS A 135 -5.04 2.17 -15.27
N ALA A 136 -4.10 1.82 -16.15
CA ALA A 136 -3.05 2.74 -16.59
C ALA A 136 -3.65 4.03 -17.15
N ALA A 137 -4.64 3.92 -18.04
CA ALA A 137 -5.34 5.10 -18.58
C ALA A 137 -6.06 5.92 -17.50
N SER A 138 -6.65 5.27 -16.48
CA SER A 138 -7.27 5.97 -15.35
C SER A 138 -6.25 6.73 -14.51
N LEU A 139 -5.05 6.19 -14.33
CA LEU A 139 -3.97 6.86 -13.61
C LEU A 139 -3.50 8.10 -14.38
N GLU A 140 -3.25 7.99 -15.68
CA GLU A 140 -2.86 9.14 -16.52
C GLU A 140 -3.95 10.22 -16.52
N ALA A 141 -5.23 9.84 -16.59
CA ALA A 141 -6.35 10.77 -16.54
C ALA A 141 -6.47 11.53 -15.20
N SER A 142 -5.86 11.01 -14.13
CA SER A 142 -5.82 11.70 -12.83
C SER A 142 -4.83 12.87 -12.78
N GLY A 143 -3.96 12.99 -13.80
CA GLY A 143 -2.91 14.01 -13.89
C GLY A 143 -1.72 13.75 -12.96
N LEU A 144 -1.58 12.51 -12.49
CA LEU A 144 -0.43 12.03 -11.71
C LEU A 144 0.62 11.47 -12.63
#